data_AF-A0A2P8NHT2-F1
#
_entry.id   AF-A0A2P8NHT2-F1
#
_cell.length_a   1.000
_cell.length_b   1.000
_cell.length_c   1.000
_cell.angle_alpha   90.00
_cell.angle_beta   90.00
_cell.angle_gamma   90.00
#
_symmetry.space_group_name_H-M   'P 1'
#
loop_
_entity.id
_entity.type
_entity.pdbx_description
1 polymer ?
#
loop_
_entity_poly.entity_id
_entity_poly.type
_entity_poly.pdbx_seq_one_letter_code
_entity_poly.pdbx_strand_id
1 'polypeptide(L)'
;MKTYDIVIIGGAIVGSSIAWYLREEGFSGSIALLERDPQFATAATTLSCASIRQQFSIPENIRLSRFTLELFRRLTDVFGPQADIGLREKGYLILASEAGRPILAANHAVQRAEGGDILLEDAAALKRRFAWLSTEGVAAGAYGQTGEGWFDAHALLMLFRKALRGRAVDFLPVSATGLERTGNRVETVTLDTGERIGAGAVINAAGPNAGAVAAMAGLALPVEPRKRTVFVFEARERFDDMPLIVDPCGIYVRPEGSVFITGGAEDAANDGPADPADFDPDWTLFEATIWPALATRIPAFEAIKLQRAWAGHYDYNTLDQNAVIGPHPEVGNFVFANGFSGHGLQQAPAVGKALAEFLVHGGYRTVDCSAFGYERIAAGRPFRELNVI
;
A
#
# COMPACT_ATOMS: atom_id res chain seq x y z
N MET A 1 3.63 35.81 0.03
CA MET A 1 3.65 34.35 0.23
C MET A 1 2.23 33.83 -0.02
N LYS A 2 2.00 33.01 -1.05
CA LYS A 2 0.70 32.36 -1.26
C LYS A 2 0.46 31.41 -0.08
N THR A 3 -0.75 31.35 0.46
CA THR A 3 -1.08 30.53 1.62
C THR A 3 -2.18 29.55 1.25
N TYR A 4 -2.06 28.32 1.72
CA TYR A 4 -3.07 27.28 1.60
C TYR A 4 -3.54 26.84 2.98
N ASP A 5 -4.82 26.51 3.10
CA ASP A 5 -5.36 25.93 4.34
C ASP A 5 -4.79 24.52 4.56
N ILE A 6 -4.59 23.75 3.49
CA ILE A 6 -3.96 22.42 3.54
C ILE A 6 -2.92 22.30 2.43
N VAL A 7 -1.71 21.86 2.80
CA VAL A 7 -0.65 21.44 1.88
C VAL A 7 -0.45 19.94 2.02
N ILE A 8 -0.58 19.19 0.93
CA ILE A 8 -0.38 17.74 0.89
C ILE A 8 0.91 17.46 0.12
N ILE A 9 1.89 16.84 0.77
CA ILE A 9 3.18 16.48 0.18
C ILE A 9 3.12 15.02 -0.25
N GLY A 10 3.13 14.78 -1.56
CA GLY A 10 2.92 13.47 -2.19
C GLY A 10 1.57 13.40 -2.88
N GLY A 11 1.56 13.37 -4.22
CA GLY A 11 0.34 13.47 -5.04
C GLY A 11 -0.14 12.16 -5.63
N ALA A 12 0.48 11.03 -5.26
CA ALA A 12 0.05 9.69 -5.62
C ALA A 12 -1.25 9.30 -4.90
N ILE A 13 -1.55 8.01 -4.76
CA ILE A 13 -2.89 7.55 -4.36
C ILE A 13 -3.32 8.05 -2.98
N VAL A 14 -2.42 8.06 -1.98
CA VAL A 14 -2.73 8.49 -0.62
C VAL A 14 -3.10 9.97 -0.59
N GLY A 15 -2.23 10.84 -1.12
CA GLY A 15 -2.50 12.29 -1.14
C GLY A 15 -3.69 12.68 -2.03
N SER A 16 -3.84 12.04 -3.20
CA SER A 16 -5.01 12.24 -4.07
C SER A 16 -6.32 11.78 -3.40
N SER A 17 -6.29 10.68 -2.65
CA SER A 17 -7.42 10.18 -1.88
C SER A 17 -7.82 11.17 -0.77
N ILE A 18 -6.84 11.66 0.01
CA ILE A 18 -7.08 12.67 1.06
C ILE A 18 -7.69 13.93 0.46
N ALA A 19 -7.10 14.47 -0.62
CA ALA A 19 -7.62 15.66 -1.28
C ALA A 19 -9.07 15.47 -1.78
N TRP A 20 -9.38 14.29 -2.32
CA TRP A 20 -10.72 13.98 -2.82
C TRP A 20 -11.74 13.89 -1.70
N TYR A 21 -11.43 13.14 -0.64
CA TYR A 21 -12.32 13.00 0.51
C TYR A 21 -12.46 14.29 1.30
N LEU A 22 -11.45 15.16 1.36
CA LEU A 22 -11.61 16.50 1.94
C LEU A 22 -12.76 17.26 1.26
N ARG A 23 -12.86 17.16 -0.08
CA ARG A 23 -13.98 17.76 -0.83
C ARG A 23 -15.30 17.04 -0.56
N GLU A 24 -15.31 15.71 -0.49
CA GLU A 24 -16.52 14.95 -0.15
C GLU A 24 -17.04 15.25 1.27
N GLU A 25 -16.15 15.52 2.22
CA GLU A 25 -16.48 15.94 3.59
C GLU A 25 -16.91 17.42 3.69
N GLY A 26 -16.92 18.15 2.58
CA GLY A 26 -17.36 19.55 2.53
C GLY A 26 -16.29 20.57 2.91
N PHE A 27 -15.01 20.19 2.97
CA PHE A 27 -13.93 21.16 3.12
C PHE A 27 -13.91 22.11 1.92
N SER A 28 -14.09 23.40 2.16
CA SER A 28 -14.09 24.44 1.11
C SER A 28 -12.79 25.25 1.03
N GLY A 29 -11.85 24.99 1.95
CA GLY A 29 -10.57 25.69 2.00
C GLY A 29 -9.65 25.36 0.82
N SER A 30 -8.59 26.15 0.69
CA SER A 30 -7.57 26.01 -0.34
C SER A 30 -6.66 24.80 -0.07
N ILE A 31 -6.44 23.98 -1.11
CA ILE A 31 -5.59 22.79 -1.04
C ILE A 31 -4.50 22.89 -2.10
N ALA A 32 -3.24 22.74 -1.68
CA ALA A 32 -2.11 22.46 -2.56
C ALA A 32 -1.75 20.97 -2.49
N LEU A 33 -1.70 20.30 -3.64
CA LEU A 33 -1.23 18.92 -3.75
C LEU A 33 0.11 18.91 -4.51
N LEU A 34 1.19 18.65 -3.79
CA LEU A 34 2.56 18.67 -4.31
C LEU A 34 2.95 17.28 -4.79
N GLU A 35 3.44 17.19 -6.01
CA GLU A 35 3.97 15.96 -6.60
C GLU A 35 5.23 16.27 -7.40
N ARG A 36 6.34 15.61 -7.07
CA ARG A 36 7.62 15.82 -7.77
C ARG A 36 7.66 15.12 -9.13
N ASP A 37 6.94 14.01 -9.27
CA ASP A 37 6.89 13.19 -10.47
C ASP A 37 5.47 13.21 -11.06
N PRO A 38 5.17 14.14 -11.98
CA PRO A 38 3.82 14.29 -12.53
C PRO A 38 3.37 13.09 -13.38
N GLN A 39 4.31 12.22 -13.79
CA GLN A 39 4.03 11.00 -14.53
C GLN A 39 3.83 9.80 -13.61
N PHE A 40 4.18 9.91 -12.32
CA PHE A 40 4.21 8.82 -11.38
C PHE A 40 5.06 7.65 -11.88
N ALA A 41 6.16 7.91 -12.59
CA ALA A 41 7.05 6.86 -13.09
C ALA A 41 7.80 6.13 -11.96
N THR A 42 8.06 6.83 -10.86
CA THR A 42 8.85 6.36 -9.71
C THR A 42 8.01 6.17 -8.44
N ALA A 43 6.68 6.32 -8.55
CA ALA A 43 5.79 6.25 -7.41
C ALA A 43 5.55 4.80 -6.98
N ALA A 44 5.59 4.54 -5.67
CA ALA A 44 5.24 3.25 -5.09
C ALA A 44 3.85 2.75 -5.53
N THR A 45 2.92 3.67 -5.80
CA THR A 45 1.58 3.38 -6.32
C THR A 45 1.63 2.63 -7.66
N THR A 46 2.29 3.20 -8.67
CA THR A 46 2.30 2.69 -10.06
C THR A 46 3.28 1.55 -10.26
N LEU A 47 4.32 1.46 -9.42
CA LEU A 47 5.28 0.36 -9.42
C LEU A 47 4.84 -0.83 -8.53
N SER A 48 3.64 -0.78 -7.94
CA SER A 48 3.11 -1.89 -7.14
C SER A 48 2.54 -3.03 -8.00
N CYS A 49 2.42 -4.21 -7.39
CA CYS A 49 1.69 -5.35 -7.98
C CYS A 49 0.16 -5.24 -7.83
N ALA A 50 -0.31 -4.15 -7.21
CA ALA A 50 -1.68 -3.67 -7.16
C ALA A 50 -2.73 -4.71 -6.76
N SER A 51 -2.90 -4.92 -5.46
CA SER A 51 -3.79 -5.93 -4.94
C SER A 51 -4.61 -5.49 -3.74
N ILE A 52 -5.72 -6.19 -3.51
CA ILE A 52 -6.60 -6.01 -2.37
C ILE A 52 -6.83 -7.35 -1.67
N ARG A 53 -6.70 -7.35 -0.35
CA ARG A 53 -6.97 -8.50 0.50
C ARG A 53 -7.59 -8.10 1.83
N GLN A 54 -8.18 -9.04 2.53
CA GLN A 54 -8.65 -8.92 3.91
C GLN A 54 -7.86 -9.82 4.86
N GLN A 55 -6.93 -10.61 4.33
CA GLN A 55 -6.03 -11.46 5.13
C GLN A 55 -4.93 -10.66 5.84
N PHE A 56 -5.30 -10.09 6.99
CA PHE A 56 -4.40 -9.47 7.97
C PHE A 56 -4.59 -10.09 9.36
N SER A 57 -3.72 -9.76 10.31
CA SER A 57 -3.82 -10.18 11.72
C SER A 57 -4.45 -9.11 12.62
N ILE A 58 -4.36 -7.84 12.23
CA ILE A 58 -4.91 -6.71 12.99
C ILE A 58 -6.28 -6.32 12.41
N PRO A 59 -7.35 -6.29 13.23
CA PRO A 59 -8.69 -5.89 12.81
C PRO A 59 -8.77 -4.56 12.06
N GLU A 60 -8.02 -3.55 12.53
CA GLU A 60 -7.99 -2.21 11.97
C GLU A 60 -7.50 -2.21 10.51
N ASN A 61 -6.49 -3.01 10.18
CA ASN A 61 -6.02 -3.15 8.80
C ASN A 61 -7.05 -3.85 7.91
N ILE A 62 -7.80 -4.81 8.44
CA ILE A 62 -8.92 -5.46 7.72
C ILE A 62 -10.01 -4.44 7.43
N ARG A 63 -10.38 -3.60 8.41
CA ARG A 63 -11.42 -2.57 8.25
C ARG A 63 -11.03 -1.53 7.19
N LEU A 64 -9.76 -1.11 7.14
CA LEU A 64 -9.25 -0.24 6.07
C LEU A 64 -9.42 -0.88 4.69
N SER A 65 -9.01 -2.14 4.53
CA SER A 65 -9.16 -2.84 3.24
C SER A 65 -10.62 -3.11 2.85
N ARG A 66 -11.49 -3.41 3.83
CA ARG A 66 -12.92 -3.59 3.59
C ARG A 66 -13.59 -2.32 3.07
N PHE A 67 -13.29 -1.18 3.68
CA PHE A 67 -13.79 0.12 3.20
C PHE A 67 -13.40 0.34 1.73
N THR A 68 -12.13 0.08 1.39
CA THR A 68 -11.68 0.23 0.00
C THR A 68 -12.35 -0.76 -0.95
N LEU A 69 -12.57 -2.01 -0.52
CA LEU A 69 -13.30 -3.00 -1.30
C LEU A 69 -14.73 -2.54 -1.61
N GLU A 70 -15.41 -1.95 -0.62
CA GLU A 70 -16.75 -1.38 -0.81
C GLU A 70 -16.74 -0.22 -1.81
N LEU A 71 -15.72 0.63 -1.79
CA LEU A 71 -15.52 1.65 -2.82
C LEU A 71 -15.32 1.01 -4.21
N PHE A 72 -14.50 -0.04 -4.31
CA PHE A 72 -14.24 -0.72 -5.59
C PHE A 72 -15.52 -1.28 -6.21
N ARG A 73 -16.46 -1.77 -5.38
CA ARG A 73 -17.78 -2.24 -5.83
C ARG A 73 -18.71 -1.11 -6.27
N ARG A 74 -18.39 0.13 -5.95
CA ARG A 74 -19.22 1.33 -6.19
C ARG A 74 -18.51 2.37 -7.07
N LEU A 75 -17.45 2.00 -7.77
CA LEU A 75 -16.68 2.96 -8.58
C LEU A 75 -17.53 3.70 -9.59
N THR A 76 -18.49 3.02 -10.24
CA THR A 76 -19.36 3.65 -11.23
C THR A 76 -20.31 4.67 -10.61
N ASP A 77 -20.76 4.44 -9.38
CA ASP A 77 -21.61 5.38 -8.64
C ASP A 77 -20.81 6.61 -8.18
N VAL A 78 -19.56 6.38 -7.77
CA VAL A 78 -18.71 7.41 -7.14
C VAL A 78 -17.97 8.26 -8.18
N PHE A 79 -17.40 7.63 -9.20
CA PHE A 79 -16.54 8.26 -10.21
C PHE A 79 -17.18 8.34 -11.60
N GLY A 80 -18.41 7.85 -11.75
CA GLY A 80 -19.20 7.87 -12.97
C GLY A 80 -19.11 6.58 -13.80
N PRO A 81 -19.96 6.42 -14.83
CA PRO A 81 -20.23 5.14 -15.49
C PRO A 81 -19.05 4.51 -16.25
N GLN A 82 -17.98 5.26 -16.48
CA GLN A 82 -16.76 4.78 -17.15
C GLN A 82 -15.66 4.37 -16.15
N ALA A 83 -15.93 4.43 -14.85
CA ALA A 83 -14.95 4.11 -13.83
C ALA A 83 -14.73 2.59 -13.77
N ASP A 84 -13.53 2.19 -14.19
CA ASP A 84 -13.08 0.80 -14.15
C ASP A 84 -11.59 0.77 -13.79
N ILE A 85 -11.23 -0.13 -12.88
CA ILE A 85 -9.84 -0.39 -12.45
C ILE A 85 -9.37 -1.77 -12.88
N GLY A 86 -10.16 -2.51 -13.65
CA GLY A 86 -9.83 -3.86 -14.09
C GLY A 86 -9.75 -4.88 -12.95
N LEU A 87 -10.56 -4.72 -11.90
CA LEU A 87 -10.53 -5.60 -10.72
C LEU A 87 -10.78 -7.06 -11.12
N ARG A 88 -9.86 -7.93 -10.71
CA ARG A 88 -9.92 -9.39 -10.86
C ARG A 88 -10.07 -10.04 -9.49
N GLU A 89 -11.30 -10.34 -9.10
CA GLU A 89 -11.61 -11.04 -7.83
C GLU A 89 -11.37 -12.55 -7.96
N LYS A 90 -10.10 -12.97 -8.06
CA LYS A 90 -9.71 -14.39 -8.09
C LYS A 90 -9.15 -14.90 -6.75
N GLY A 91 -9.13 -14.06 -5.72
CA GLY A 91 -8.73 -14.45 -4.38
C GLY A 91 -7.23 -14.27 -4.09
N TYR A 92 -6.90 -14.41 -2.81
CA TYR A 92 -5.53 -14.57 -2.29
C TYR A 92 -5.41 -15.93 -1.60
N LEU A 93 -4.35 -16.66 -1.88
CA LEU A 93 -3.99 -17.91 -1.22
C LEU A 93 -2.69 -17.72 -0.44
N ILE A 94 -2.79 -17.56 0.88
CA ILE A 94 -1.63 -17.47 1.77
C ILE A 94 -1.33 -18.86 2.30
N LEU A 95 -0.16 -19.39 1.96
CA LEU A 95 0.26 -20.73 2.35
C LEU A 95 1.11 -20.67 3.62
N ALA A 96 1.02 -21.71 4.44
CA ALA A 96 1.82 -21.87 5.64
C ALA A 96 2.50 -23.24 5.69
N SER A 97 3.74 -23.23 6.14
CA SER A 97 4.43 -24.44 6.61
C SER A 97 3.83 -24.92 7.95
N GLU A 98 4.30 -26.07 8.45
CA GLU A 98 3.84 -26.57 9.76
C GLU A 98 4.09 -25.55 10.88
N ALA A 99 5.22 -24.83 10.83
CA ALA A 99 5.54 -23.79 11.81
C ALA A 99 4.61 -22.57 11.71
N GLY A 100 4.18 -22.20 10.50
CA GLY A 100 3.28 -21.05 10.27
C GLY A 100 1.81 -21.35 10.52
N ARG A 101 1.41 -22.63 10.56
CA ARG A 101 0.00 -23.06 10.66
C ARG A 101 -0.75 -22.49 11.87
N PRO A 102 -0.19 -22.43 13.10
CA PRO A 102 -0.90 -21.84 14.23
C PRO A 102 -1.18 -20.35 14.04
N ILE A 103 -0.24 -19.61 13.45
CA ILE A 103 -0.39 -18.18 13.16
C ILE A 103 -1.47 -17.98 12.09
N LEU A 104 -1.43 -18.78 11.01
CA LEU A 104 -2.43 -18.72 9.95
C LEU A 104 -3.85 -18.97 10.49
N ALA A 105 -4.01 -19.93 11.40
CA ALA A 105 -5.30 -20.22 12.04
C ALA A 105 -5.79 -19.08 12.95
N ALA A 106 -4.88 -18.47 13.73
CA ALA A 106 -5.22 -17.32 14.56
C ALA A 106 -5.63 -16.11 13.71
N ASN A 107 -4.88 -15.81 12.65
CA ASN A 107 -5.19 -14.74 11.71
C ASN A 107 -6.54 -15.00 11.03
N HIS A 108 -6.80 -16.22 10.57
CA HIS A 108 -8.08 -16.61 9.97
C HIS A 108 -9.27 -16.34 10.90
N ALA A 109 -9.14 -16.64 12.19
CA ALA A 109 -10.20 -16.37 13.16
C ALA A 109 -10.52 -14.87 13.26
N VAL A 110 -9.50 -14.00 13.28
CA VAL A 110 -9.67 -12.54 13.26
C VAL A 110 -10.34 -12.09 11.96
N GLN A 111 -9.89 -12.61 10.82
CA GLN A 111 -10.43 -12.27 9.50
C GLN A 111 -11.90 -12.64 9.37
N ARG A 112 -12.29 -13.82 9.86
CA ARG A 112 -13.69 -14.27 9.91
C ARG A 112 -14.53 -13.38 10.83
N ALA A 113 -13.99 -12.96 11.98
CA ALA A 113 -14.67 -12.05 12.90
C ALA A 113 -14.93 -10.67 12.28
N GLU A 114 -14.00 -10.18 11.45
CA GLU A 114 -14.15 -8.95 10.66
C GLU A 114 -14.92 -9.17 9.33
N GLY A 115 -15.58 -10.33 9.18
CA GLY A 115 -16.48 -10.64 8.07
C GLY A 115 -15.80 -11.00 6.75
N GLY A 116 -14.53 -11.41 6.78
CA GLY A 116 -13.81 -11.91 5.61
C GLY A 116 -14.34 -13.28 5.15
N ASP A 117 -14.51 -13.44 3.85
CA ASP A 117 -14.96 -14.69 3.23
C ASP A 117 -13.76 -15.56 2.83
N ILE A 118 -13.09 -16.09 3.86
CA ILE A 118 -11.81 -16.80 3.73
C ILE A 118 -11.97 -18.23 4.24
N LEU A 119 -11.50 -19.20 3.45
CA LEU A 119 -11.38 -20.59 3.84
C LEU A 119 -10.01 -20.86 4.47
N LEU A 120 -9.97 -21.73 5.47
CA LEU A 120 -8.74 -22.30 5.99
C LEU A 120 -8.72 -23.79 5.65
N GLU A 121 -7.79 -24.20 4.80
CA GLU A 121 -7.72 -25.55 4.24
C GLU A 121 -6.38 -26.21 4.57
N ASP A 122 -6.39 -27.52 4.77
CA ASP A 122 -5.15 -28.30 4.85
C ASP A 122 -4.57 -28.59 3.45
N ALA A 123 -3.35 -29.11 3.40
CA ALA A 123 -2.71 -29.47 2.13
C ALA A 123 -3.54 -30.43 1.26
N ALA A 124 -4.27 -31.39 1.84
CA ALA A 124 -5.06 -32.32 1.06
C ALA A 124 -6.27 -31.64 0.39
N ALA A 125 -6.93 -30.72 1.10
CA ALA A 125 -8.01 -29.90 0.57
C ALA A 125 -7.51 -28.93 -0.51
N LEU A 126 -6.37 -28.27 -0.28
CA LEU A 126 -5.74 -27.39 -1.28
C LEU A 126 -5.40 -28.14 -2.56
N LYS A 127 -4.81 -29.34 -2.48
CA LYS A 127 -4.49 -30.15 -3.66
C LYS A 127 -5.73 -30.62 -4.42
N ARG A 128 -6.85 -30.85 -3.73
CA ARG A 128 -8.14 -31.15 -4.38
C ARG A 128 -8.72 -29.92 -5.08
N ARG A 129 -8.56 -28.74 -4.48
CA ARG A 129 -9.06 -27.46 -5.02
C ARG A 129 -8.24 -27.00 -6.22
N PHE A 130 -6.91 -27.02 -6.08
CA PHE A 130 -5.95 -26.57 -7.08
C PHE A 130 -5.06 -27.76 -7.45
N ALA A 131 -5.51 -28.57 -8.41
CA ALA A 131 -4.81 -29.81 -8.78
C ALA A 131 -3.39 -29.58 -9.32
N TRP A 132 -3.12 -28.38 -9.83
CA TRP A 132 -1.81 -27.92 -10.32
C TRP A 132 -0.86 -27.44 -9.20
N LEU A 133 -1.36 -27.25 -7.98
CA LEU A 133 -0.59 -26.78 -6.84
C LEU A 133 0.19 -27.95 -6.21
N SER A 134 1.50 -27.82 -6.12
CA SER A 134 2.29 -28.67 -5.24
C SER A 134 2.05 -28.26 -3.80
N THR A 135 1.83 -29.23 -2.92
CA THR A 135 1.67 -28.99 -1.47
C THR A 135 2.88 -29.46 -0.68
N GLU A 136 4.02 -29.65 -1.34
CA GLU A 136 5.29 -29.90 -0.67
C GLU A 136 5.60 -28.76 0.32
N GLY A 137 6.01 -29.14 1.54
CA GLY A 137 6.33 -28.20 2.62
C GLY A 137 5.14 -27.37 3.14
N VAL A 138 3.91 -27.60 2.66
CA VAL A 138 2.70 -26.88 3.11
C VAL A 138 1.88 -27.73 4.05
N ALA A 139 1.49 -27.11 5.17
CA ALA A 139 0.60 -27.70 6.14
C ALA A 139 -0.84 -27.18 5.98
N ALA A 140 -0.99 -25.89 5.66
CA ALA A 140 -2.29 -25.25 5.51
C ALA A 140 -2.22 -24.04 4.56
N GLY A 141 -3.38 -23.57 4.12
CA GLY A 141 -3.52 -22.34 3.35
C GLY A 141 -4.83 -21.63 3.66
N ALA A 142 -4.79 -20.31 3.66
CA ALA A 142 -5.96 -19.46 3.78
C ALA A 142 -6.29 -18.88 2.40
N TYR A 143 -7.51 -19.11 1.93
CA TYR A 143 -7.96 -18.75 0.59
C TYR A 143 -9.18 -17.82 0.65
N GLY A 144 -9.02 -16.58 0.20
CA GLY A 144 -10.14 -15.64 0.06
C GLY A 144 -11.02 -16.02 -1.12
N GLN A 145 -12.26 -16.39 -0.83
CA GLN A 145 -13.24 -16.79 -1.84
C GLN A 145 -13.83 -15.59 -2.58
N THR A 146 -14.01 -14.46 -1.90
CA THR A 146 -14.56 -13.23 -2.46
C THR A 146 -13.87 -12.01 -1.86
N GLY A 147 -13.89 -10.87 -2.55
CA GLY A 147 -13.36 -9.61 -2.03
C GLY A 147 -11.83 -9.45 -2.10
N GLU A 148 -11.11 -10.47 -2.59
CA GLU A 148 -9.65 -10.44 -2.73
C GLU A 148 -9.23 -10.62 -4.19
N GLY A 149 -8.13 -9.96 -4.57
CA GLY A 149 -7.66 -9.99 -5.95
C GLY A 149 -6.67 -8.89 -6.29
N TRP A 150 -6.62 -8.53 -7.56
CA TRP A 150 -5.74 -7.47 -8.09
C TRP A 150 -6.45 -6.58 -9.09
N PHE A 151 -5.89 -5.39 -9.31
CA PHE A 151 -6.45 -4.35 -10.15
C PHE A 151 -5.33 -3.48 -10.72
N ASP A 152 -5.68 -2.50 -11.55
CA ASP A 152 -4.72 -1.55 -12.11
C ASP A 152 -4.55 -0.33 -11.17
N ALA A 153 -3.36 -0.19 -10.59
CA ALA A 153 -3.06 0.91 -9.67
C ALA A 153 -3.08 2.28 -10.36
N HIS A 154 -2.68 2.37 -11.62
CA HIS A 154 -2.67 3.62 -12.37
C HIS A 154 -4.10 4.08 -12.66
N ALA A 155 -4.99 3.16 -13.06
CA ALA A 155 -6.40 3.41 -13.28
C ALA A 155 -7.05 3.94 -11.99
N LEU A 156 -6.80 3.29 -10.84
CA LEU A 156 -7.31 3.77 -9.55
C LEU A 156 -6.83 5.20 -9.25
N LEU A 157 -5.52 5.46 -9.37
CA LEU A 157 -4.97 6.80 -9.17
C LEU A 157 -5.61 7.83 -10.10
N MET A 158 -5.78 7.49 -11.37
CA MET A 158 -6.38 8.38 -12.36
C MET A 158 -7.86 8.66 -12.08
N LEU A 159 -8.63 7.73 -11.49
CA LEU A 159 -10.01 7.99 -11.07
C LEU A 159 -10.06 9.13 -10.04
N PHE A 160 -9.25 9.04 -8.96
CA PHE A 160 -9.18 10.08 -7.94
C PHE A 160 -8.70 11.42 -8.53
N ARG A 161 -7.63 11.41 -9.32
CA ARG A 161 -7.09 12.64 -9.93
C ARG A 161 -8.05 13.28 -10.92
N LYS A 162 -8.78 12.49 -11.71
CA LYS A 162 -9.83 12.99 -12.61
C LYS A 162 -10.97 13.61 -11.80
N ALA A 163 -11.39 12.97 -10.71
CA ALA A 163 -12.47 13.46 -9.85
C ALA A 163 -12.14 14.79 -9.16
N LEU A 164 -10.86 15.09 -8.95
CA LEU A 164 -10.39 16.35 -8.39
C LEU A 164 -10.39 17.52 -9.39
N ARG A 165 -10.51 17.26 -10.70
CA ARG A 165 -10.56 18.33 -11.72
C ARG A 165 -11.77 19.22 -11.49
N GLY A 166 -11.55 20.53 -11.43
CA GLY A 166 -12.61 21.51 -11.17
C GLY A 166 -13.05 21.61 -9.71
N ARG A 167 -12.41 20.89 -8.77
CA ARG A 167 -12.72 20.95 -7.33
C ARG A 167 -11.80 21.87 -6.53
N ALA A 168 -11.25 22.90 -7.17
CA ALA A 168 -10.38 23.90 -6.54
C ALA A 168 -9.22 23.30 -5.73
N VAL A 169 -8.52 22.32 -6.31
CA VAL A 169 -7.26 21.77 -5.77
C VAL A 169 -6.14 22.17 -6.71
N ASP A 170 -5.12 22.84 -6.18
CA ASP A 170 -3.97 23.27 -6.95
C ASP A 170 -2.95 22.12 -7.02
N PHE A 171 -2.77 21.55 -8.20
CA PHE A 171 -1.74 20.54 -8.46
C PHE A 171 -0.41 21.23 -8.76
N LEU A 172 0.58 21.03 -7.91
CA LEU A 172 1.90 21.65 -8.04
C LEU A 172 2.95 20.59 -8.37
N PRO A 173 3.55 20.59 -9.58
CA PRO A 173 4.55 19.62 -9.99
C PRO A 173 5.94 19.99 -9.41
N VAL A 174 6.07 19.96 -8.09
CA VAL A 174 7.22 20.47 -7.32
C VAL A 174 7.54 19.57 -6.13
N SER A 175 8.77 19.63 -5.67
CA SER A 175 9.22 19.01 -4.42
C SER A 175 9.17 20.00 -3.27
N ALA A 176 8.78 19.54 -2.07
CA ALA A 176 9.07 20.27 -0.84
C ALA A 176 10.54 20.04 -0.45
N THR A 177 11.26 21.11 -0.12
CA THR A 177 12.69 21.08 0.23
C THR A 177 12.98 21.59 1.64
N GLY A 178 12.00 22.21 2.29
CA GLY A 178 12.12 22.65 3.68
C GLY A 178 10.77 22.96 4.31
N LEU A 179 10.67 22.76 5.63
CA LEU A 179 9.49 23.06 6.43
C LEU A 179 9.90 23.93 7.62
N GLU A 180 9.43 25.17 7.65
CA GLU A 180 9.73 26.09 8.76
C GLU A 180 8.63 26.03 9.81
N ARG A 181 9.05 25.90 11.07
CA ARG A 181 8.15 25.85 12.23
C ARG A 181 8.24 27.12 13.05
N THR A 182 7.08 27.55 13.54
CA THR A 182 6.96 28.54 14.60
C THR A 182 6.29 27.87 15.79
N GLY A 183 7.07 27.59 16.84
CA GLY A 183 6.61 26.83 18.00
C GLY A 183 6.15 25.42 17.61
N ASN A 184 4.87 25.13 17.82
CA ASN A 184 4.26 23.83 17.61
C ASN A 184 3.47 23.74 16.28
N ARG A 185 3.76 24.60 15.31
CA ARG A 185 3.12 24.55 13.99
C ARG A 185 4.13 24.71 12.87
N VAL A 186 3.94 23.99 11.77
CA VAL A 186 4.58 24.28 10.49
C VAL A 186 3.84 25.45 9.85
N GLU A 187 4.54 26.53 9.51
CA GLU A 187 3.92 27.72 8.91
C GLU A 187 4.27 27.88 7.43
N THR A 188 5.47 27.45 7.02
CA THR A 188 5.96 27.63 5.66
C THR A 188 6.52 26.34 5.08
N VAL A 189 6.18 26.08 3.81
CA VAL A 189 6.79 25.04 2.98
C VAL A 189 7.62 25.73 1.90
N THR A 190 8.90 25.37 1.81
CA THR A 190 9.81 25.81 0.75
C THR A 190 9.80 24.78 -0.36
N LEU A 191 9.66 25.26 -1.60
CA LEU A 191 9.62 24.44 -2.81
C LEU A 191 11.01 24.36 -3.47
N ASP A 192 11.24 23.38 -4.31
CA ASP A 192 12.47 23.25 -5.12
C ASP A 192 12.70 24.41 -6.10
N THR A 193 11.64 25.14 -6.46
CA THR A 193 11.70 26.40 -7.22
C THR A 193 12.25 27.58 -6.42
N GLY A 194 12.44 27.43 -5.10
CA GLY A 194 12.76 28.51 -4.16
C GLY A 194 11.55 29.32 -3.69
N GLU A 195 10.36 29.09 -4.26
CA GLU A 195 9.12 29.68 -3.76
C GLU A 195 8.80 29.16 -2.35
N ARG A 196 8.23 30.05 -1.54
CA ARG A 196 7.73 29.74 -0.19
C ARG A 196 6.23 29.89 -0.18
N ILE A 197 5.52 28.89 0.38
CA ILE A 197 4.07 28.90 0.55
C ILE A 197 3.70 28.71 2.02
N GLY A 198 2.64 29.40 2.47
CA GLY A 198 2.08 29.23 3.81
C GLY A 198 1.19 27.99 3.90
N ALA A 199 1.18 27.33 5.06
CA ALA A 199 0.39 26.12 5.28
C ALA A 199 -0.41 26.19 6.60
N GLY A 200 -1.74 26.07 6.50
CA GLY A 200 -2.61 25.88 7.66
C GLY A 200 -2.36 24.51 8.32
N ALA A 201 -2.41 23.44 7.52
CA ALA A 201 -1.97 22.09 7.87
C ALA A 201 -1.04 21.52 6.78
N VAL A 202 -0.12 20.65 7.18
CA VAL A 202 0.78 19.91 6.28
C VAL A 202 0.52 18.42 6.44
N ILE A 203 0.18 17.75 5.35
CA ILE A 203 -0.04 16.30 5.32
C ILE A 203 1.13 15.62 4.61
N ASN A 204 1.85 14.79 5.35
CA ASN A 204 2.95 13.99 4.84
C ASN A 204 2.45 12.66 4.26
N ALA A 205 2.15 12.69 2.96
CA ALA A 205 1.78 11.54 2.14
C ALA A 205 2.92 11.16 1.17
N ALA A 206 4.17 11.44 1.54
CA ALA A 206 5.34 11.39 0.64
C ALA A 206 5.90 9.97 0.41
N GLY A 207 5.14 8.94 0.78
CA GLY A 207 5.49 7.53 0.60
C GLY A 207 6.90 7.23 1.10
N PRO A 208 7.79 6.63 0.27
CA PRO A 208 9.14 6.25 0.70
C PRO A 208 10.01 7.41 1.22
N ASN A 209 9.65 8.67 0.89
CA ASN A 209 10.36 9.87 1.35
C ASN A 209 9.75 10.46 2.62
N ALA A 210 8.77 9.82 3.24
CA ALA A 210 8.04 10.36 4.39
C ALA A 210 8.97 10.69 5.57
N GLY A 211 9.98 9.86 5.84
CA GLY A 211 11.00 10.12 6.86
C GLY A 211 11.78 11.40 6.59
N ALA A 212 12.24 11.60 5.35
CA ALA A 212 12.94 12.81 4.94
C ALA A 212 12.07 14.06 5.04
N VAL A 213 10.79 13.98 4.66
CA VAL A 213 9.84 15.09 4.79
C VAL A 213 9.55 15.43 6.26
N ALA A 214 9.41 14.43 7.13
CA ALA A 214 9.26 14.66 8.57
C ALA A 214 10.50 15.35 9.16
N ALA A 215 11.70 14.93 8.74
CA ALA A 215 12.96 15.51 9.17
C ALA A 215 13.12 16.99 8.77
N MET A 216 12.53 17.42 7.64
CA MET A 216 12.49 18.85 7.26
C MET A 216 11.77 19.72 8.31
N ALA A 217 10.80 19.16 9.03
CA ALA A 217 10.11 19.81 10.15
C ALA A 217 10.77 19.52 11.52
N GLY A 218 11.95 18.90 11.55
CA GLY A 218 12.61 18.49 12.78
C GLY A 218 11.87 17.39 13.55
N LEU A 219 11.10 16.55 12.85
CA LEU A 219 10.36 15.42 13.41
C LEU A 219 11.04 14.11 13.02
N ALA A 220 11.10 13.16 13.96
CA ALA A 220 11.55 11.81 13.66
C ALA A 220 10.39 10.99 13.08
N LEU A 221 10.67 10.14 12.09
CA LEU A 221 9.70 9.17 11.60
C LEU A 221 10.50 7.97 11.08
N PRO A 222 10.32 6.75 11.63
CA PRO A 222 11.09 5.57 11.27
C PRO A 222 10.59 4.96 9.95
N VAL A 223 10.42 5.77 8.91
CA VAL A 223 9.96 5.34 7.59
C VAL A 223 11.06 5.61 6.57
N GLU A 224 11.51 4.56 5.89
CA GLU A 224 12.60 4.60 4.92
C GLU A 224 12.22 3.86 3.62
N PRO A 225 12.86 4.19 2.48
CA PRO A 225 12.65 3.44 1.24
C PRO A 225 13.22 2.03 1.35
N ARG A 226 12.43 1.02 0.97
CA ARG A 226 12.90 -0.36 0.76
C ARG A 226 12.66 -0.82 -0.65
N LYS A 227 13.71 -1.26 -1.33
CA LYS A 227 13.62 -1.73 -2.71
C LYS A 227 12.93 -3.08 -2.76
N ARG A 228 12.07 -3.26 -3.76
CA ARG A 228 11.42 -4.52 -4.10
C ARG A 228 11.50 -4.70 -5.60
N THR A 229 12.09 -5.80 -6.04
CA THR A 229 12.14 -6.18 -7.46
C THR A 229 10.95 -7.05 -7.81
N VAL A 230 10.29 -6.70 -8.91
CA VAL A 230 9.16 -7.45 -9.47
C VAL A 230 9.53 -7.98 -10.83
N PHE A 231 9.18 -9.23 -11.10
CA PHE A 231 9.47 -9.92 -12.34
C PHE A 231 8.19 -10.31 -13.08
N VAL A 232 8.29 -10.30 -14.40
CA VAL A 232 7.26 -10.78 -15.32
C VAL A 232 7.81 -11.94 -16.10
N PHE A 233 7.08 -13.05 -16.13
CA PHE A 233 7.45 -14.22 -16.91
C PHE A 233 6.25 -14.80 -17.66
N GLU A 234 6.57 -15.61 -18.66
CA GLU A 234 5.60 -16.45 -19.38
C GLU A 234 5.80 -17.90 -19.00
N ALA A 235 4.69 -18.64 -18.88
CA ALA A 235 4.68 -20.09 -18.75
C ALA A 235 3.76 -20.68 -19.82
N ARG A 236 4.03 -21.93 -20.21
CA ARG A 236 3.21 -22.64 -21.20
C ARG A 236 1.81 -22.93 -20.67
N GLU A 237 1.74 -23.39 -19.42
CA GLU A 237 0.49 -23.72 -18.76
C GLU A 237 -0.10 -22.49 -18.07
N ARG A 238 -1.43 -22.43 -18.05
CA ARG A 238 -2.20 -21.37 -17.42
C ARG A 238 -3.37 -21.97 -16.67
N PHE A 239 -3.72 -21.32 -15.58
CA PHE A 239 -4.70 -21.81 -14.62
C PHE A 239 -5.75 -20.72 -14.40
N ASP A 240 -6.96 -20.94 -14.93
CA ASP A 240 -8.03 -19.95 -14.85
C ASP A 240 -8.50 -19.71 -13.41
N ASP A 241 -8.35 -20.71 -12.55
CA ASP A 241 -8.70 -20.69 -11.13
C ASP A 241 -7.57 -20.19 -10.22
N MET A 242 -6.43 -19.76 -10.78
CA MET A 242 -5.27 -19.36 -9.99
C MET A 242 -5.48 -18.02 -9.25
N PRO A 243 -5.44 -18.02 -7.90
CA PRO A 243 -5.41 -16.79 -7.11
C PRO A 243 -4.02 -16.14 -7.15
N LEU A 244 -3.88 -14.99 -6.48
CA LEU A 244 -2.54 -14.58 -6.06
C LEU A 244 -2.09 -15.53 -4.94
N ILE A 245 -0.94 -16.17 -5.10
CA ILE A 245 -0.38 -17.10 -4.12
C ILE A 245 0.75 -16.42 -3.38
N VAL A 246 0.82 -16.63 -2.07
CA VAL A 246 1.97 -16.29 -1.22
C VAL A 246 2.52 -17.58 -0.66
N ASP A 247 3.74 -17.91 -1.06
CA ASP A 247 4.47 -19.07 -0.57
C ASP A 247 4.98 -18.84 0.87
N PRO A 248 5.17 -19.89 1.71
CA PRO A 248 5.74 -19.71 3.04
C PRO A 248 7.12 -19.05 3.06
N CYS A 249 7.88 -19.06 1.96
CA CYS A 249 9.15 -18.34 1.85
C CYS A 249 8.99 -16.83 1.55
N GLY A 250 7.77 -16.31 1.41
CA GLY A 250 7.48 -14.91 1.13
C GLY A 250 7.41 -14.54 -0.35
N ILE A 251 7.68 -15.49 -1.26
CA ILE A 251 7.53 -15.27 -2.70
C ILE A 251 6.04 -15.31 -3.06
N TYR A 252 5.59 -14.30 -3.79
CA TYR A 252 4.23 -14.23 -4.30
C TYR A 252 4.19 -14.38 -5.82
N VAL A 253 3.10 -14.91 -6.35
CA VAL A 253 2.85 -14.95 -7.80
C VAL A 253 1.37 -14.79 -8.10
N ARG A 254 1.05 -14.07 -9.18
CA ARG A 254 -0.31 -13.98 -9.72
C ARG A 254 -0.33 -13.94 -11.25
N PRO A 255 -1.41 -14.37 -11.89
CA PRO A 255 -1.60 -14.16 -13.32
C PRO A 255 -1.89 -12.69 -13.65
N GLU A 256 -1.48 -12.25 -14.84
CA GLU A 256 -1.77 -10.94 -15.43
C GLU A 256 -1.94 -11.10 -16.95
N GLY A 257 -3.19 -11.22 -17.43
CA GLY A 257 -3.47 -11.47 -18.84
C GLY A 257 -2.78 -12.74 -19.35
N SER A 258 -1.77 -12.57 -20.22
CA SER A 258 -1.00 -13.67 -20.80
C SER A 258 0.29 -14.01 -20.06
N VAL A 259 0.63 -13.26 -19.01
CA VAL A 259 1.89 -13.39 -18.26
C VAL A 259 1.61 -13.63 -16.77
N PHE A 260 2.67 -13.82 -16.00
CA PHE A 260 2.64 -13.90 -14.54
C PHE A 260 3.51 -12.81 -13.95
N ILE A 261 3.10 -12.27 -12.80
CA ILE A 261 3.85 -11.30 -12.01
C ILE A 261 4.26 -11.97 -10.71
N THR A 262 5.53 -11.83 -10.35
CA THR A 262 6.11 -12.42 -9.13
C THR A 262 7.11 -11.47 -8.49
N GLY A 263 7.33 -11.67 -7.19
CA GLY A 263 8.33 -10.98 -6.41
C GLY A 263 8.39 -11.56 -5.00
N GLY A 264 9.21 -10.97 -4.15
CA GLY A 264 9.33 -11.35 -2.75
C GLY A 264 10.17 -10.33 -2.01
N ALA A 265 10.27 -10.50 -0.70
CA ALA A 265 11.25 -9.75 0.08
C ALA A 265 12.67 -10.21 -0.29
N GLU A 266 13.62 -9.29 -0.20
CA GLU A 266 15.04 -9.64 -0.26
C GLU A 266 15.42 -10.43 1.01
N ASP A 267 16.51 -11.19 0.94
CA ASP A 267 17.08 -11.84 2.13
C ASP A 267 17.29 -10.78 3.23
N ALA A 268 17.03 -11.14 4.49
CA ALA A 268 17.12 -10.22 5.63
C ALA A 268 18.50 -9.57 5.77
N ALA A 269 19.56 -10.21 5.27
CA ALA A 269 20.91 -9.65 5.22
C ALA A 269 21.05 -8.48 4.22
N ASN A 270 20.22 -8.45 3.18
CA ASN A 270 20.26 -7.48 2.09
C ASN A 270 19.05 -6.53 2.09
N ASP A 271 17.98 -6.86 2.82
CA ASP A 271 16.85 -5.95 3.03
C ASP A 271 17.31 -4.83 3.98
N GLY A 272 17.88 -3.77 3.40
CA GLY A 272 18.30 -2.52 4.04
C GLY A 272 17.67 -1.28 3.38
N PRO A 273 17.86 -0.07 3.93
CA PRO A 273 17.40 1.17 3.30
C PRO A 273 17.99 1.29 1.89
N ALA A 274 17.13 1.54 0.91
CA ALA A 274 17.53 1.74 -0.47
C ALA A 274 18.01 3.17 -0.73
N ASP A 275 18.89 3.35 -1.71
CA ASP A 275 19.11 4.69 -2.30
C ASP A 275 17.78 5.14 -2.95
N PRO A 276 17.22 6.31 -2.57
CA PRO A 276 15.98 6.81 -3.17
C PRO A 276 16.00 6.95 -4.70
N ALA A 277 17.18 6.96 -5.34
CA ALA A 277 17.36 7.02 -6.79
C ALA A 277 17.56 5.64 -7.45
N ASP A 278 17.74 4.57 -6.70
CA ASP A 278 17.97 3.23 -7.23
C ASP A 278 16.65 2.53 -7.58
N PHE A 279 16.33 2.50 -8.87
CA PHE A 279 15.19 1.75 -9.41
C PHE A 279 15.64 0.60 -10.31
N ASP A 280 16.89 0.17 -10.18
CA ASP A 280 17.43 -0.92 -10.98
C ASP A 280 17.00 -2.27 -10.37
N PRO A 281 16.34 -3.15 -11.18
CA PRO A 281 15.99 -4.50 -10.74
C PRO A 281 17.24 -5.30 -10.35
N ASP A 282 17.18 -5.98 -9.21
CA ASP A 282 18.17 -7.01 -8.89
C ASP A 282 17.80 -8.31 -9.60
N TRP A 283 18.33 -8.49 -10.81
CA TRP A 283 18.08 -9.66 -11.65
C TRP A 283 18.54 -10.98 -11.03
N THR A 284 19.47 -10.95 -10.08
CA THR A 284 20.02 -12.18 -9.47
C THR A 284 18.99 -12.90 -8.60
N LEU A 285 18.03 -12.15 -8.04
CA LEU A 285 16.93 -12.68 -7.23
C LEU A 285 16.09 -13.71 -7.99
N PHE A 286 15.95 -13.53 -9.31
CA PHE A 286 15.08 -14.39 -10.11
C PHE A 286 15.58 -15.84 -10.10
N GLU A 287 16.84 -16.05 -10.47
CA GLU A 287 17.42 -17.39 -10.56
C GLU A 287 17.77 -17.96 -9.17
N ALA A 288 18.23 -17.12 -8.25
CA ALA A 288 18.72 -17.56 -6.95
C ALA A 288 17.61 -17.95 -5.97
N THR A 289 16.43 -17.31 -6.07
CA THR A 289 15.40 -17.42 -5.03
C THR A 289 14.00 -17.61 -5.61
N ILE A 290 13.61 -16.78 -6.58
CA ILE A 290 12.22 -16.74 -7.07
C ILE A 290 11.87 -17.98 -7.88
N TRP A 291 12.61 -18.28 -8.93
CA TRP A 291 12.29 -19.38 -9.83
C TRP A 291 12.28 -20.75 -9.13
N PRO A 292 13.25 -21.10 -8.26
CA PRO A 292 13.19 -22.34 -7.49
C PRO A 292 11.90 -22.49 -6.67
N ALA A 293 11.48 -21.45 -5.94
CA ALA A 293 10.26 -21.51 -5.13
C ALA A 293 9.00 -21.65 -6.01
N LEU A 294 8.96 -20.94 -7.14
CA LEU A 294 7.87 -21.03 -8.10
C LEU A 294 7.75 -22.44 -8.72
N ALA A 295 8.87 -23.03 -9.13
CA ALA A 295 8.92 -24.38 -9.69
C ALA A 295 8.51 -25.44 -8.67
N THR A 296 8.92 -25.29 -7.40
CA THR A 296 8.46 -26.16 -6.31
C THR A 296 6.95 -26.03 -6.07
N ARG A 297 6.41 -24.80 -6.05
CA ARG A 297 5.00 -24.54 -5.74
C ARG A 297 4.07 -24.91 -6.88
N ILE A 298 4.47 -24.66 -8.11
CA ILE A 298 3.71 -24.93 -9.33
C ILE A 298 4.66 -25.67 -10.28
N PRO A 299 4.62 -27.02 -10.33
CA PRO A 299 5.56 -27.81 -11.14
C PRO A 299 5.59 -27.41 -12.62
N ALA A 300 4.48 -26.92 -13.17
CA ALA A 300 4.42 -26.38 -14.54
C ALA A 300 5.31 -25.14 -14.76
N PHE A 301 5.79 -24.50 -13.69
CA PHE A 301 6.74 -23.37 -13.74
C PHE A 301 8.21 -23.81 -13.71
N GLU A 302 8.51 -25.12 -13.76
CA GLU A 302 9.86 -25.62 -14.01
C GLU A 302 10.42 -25.08 -15.35
N ALA A 303 9.54 -24.84 -16.34
CA ALA A 303 9.91 -24.25 -17.63
C ALA A 303 9.18 -22.92 -17.85
N ILE A 304 9.80 -21.82 -17.41
CA ILE A 304 9.31 -20.44 -17.61
C ILE A 304 10.30 -19.60 -18.39
N LYS A 305 9.79 -18.53 -19.01
CA LYS A 305 10.59 -17.54 -19.72
C LYS A 305 10.44 -16.18 -19.06
N LEU A 306 11.50 -15.70 -18.40
CA LEU A 306 11.57 -14.34 -17.90
C LEU A 306 11.46 -13.33 -19.05
N GLN A 307 10.63 -12.31 -18.88
CA GLN A 307 10.36 -11.30 -19.92
C GLN A 307 10.94 -9.94 -19.55
N ARG A 308 10.61 -9.44 -18.35
CA ARG A 308 11.02 -8.12 -17.88
C ARG A 308 10.96 -8.07 -16.36
N ALA A 309 11.55 -7.02 -15.80
CA ALA A 309 11.49 -6.70 -14.38
C ALA A 309 11.44 -5.19 -14.19
N TRP A 310 11.00 -4.76 -13.01
CA TRP A 310 11.14 -3.38 -12.53
C TRP A 310 11.41 -3.40 -11.02
N ALA A 311 11.98 -2.33 -10.50
CA ALA A 311 12.07 -2.13 -9.05
C ALA A 311 11.18 -0.96 -8.62
N GLY A 312 10.67 -1.04 -7.39
CA GLY A 312 9.94 0.03 -6.74
C GLY A 312 10.31 0.12 -5.26
N HIS A 313 9.95 1.23 -4.63
CA HIS A 313 10.23 1.48 -3.22
C HIS A 313 8.97 1.38 -2.37
N TYR A 314 9.05 0.63 -1.28
CA TYR A 314 8.08 0.68 -0.19
C TYR A 314 8.46 1.77 0.80
N ASP A 315 7.45 2.38 1.42
CA ASP A 315 7.59 3.25 2.57
C ASP A 315 7.60 2.41 3.84
N TYR A 316 8.75 1.80 4.11
CA TYR A 316 8.89 0.77 5.12
C TYR A 316 9.04 1.40 6.51
N ASN A 317 8.07 1.14 7.38
CA ASN A 317 8.17 1.49 8.79
C ASN A 317 9.07 0.49 9.53
N THR A 318 10.25 0.93 9.99
CA THR A 318 11.23 0.07 10.65
C THR A 318 10.85 -0.34 12.08
N LEU A 319 9.85 0.32 12.69
CA LEU A 319 9.36 -0.08 14.01
C LEU A 319 8.56 -1.38 13.95
N ASP A 320 7.62 -1.46 13.01
CA ASP A 320 6.60 -2.53 13.02
C ASP A 320 5.97 -2.85 11.68
N GLN A 321 6.44 -2.22 10.59
CA GLN A 321 5.92 -2.40 9.25
C GLN A 321 4.43 -2.04 9.12
N ASN A 322 3.94 -1.06 9.89
CA ASN A 322 2.54 -0.66 9.85
C ASN A 322 2.39 0.86 9.74
N ALA A 323 1.24 1.31 9.20
CA ALA A 323 0.99 2.70 8.85
C ALA A 323 1.06 3.65 10.04
N VAL A 324 1.52 4.88 9.80
CA VAL A 324 1.44 6.02 10.72
C VAL A 324 0.41 7.00 10.19
N ILE A 325 -0.70 7.16 10.92
CA ILE A 325 -1.87 7.93 10.47
C ILE A 325 -2.31 8.89 11.58
N GLY A 326 -2.50 10.16 11.24
CA GLY A 326 -3.04 11.18 12.14
C GLY A 326 -2.05 12.29 12.48
N PRO A 327 -2.43 13.26 13.32
CA PRO A 327 -1.58 14.40 13.66
C PRO A 327 -0.41 14.01 14.55
N HIS A 328 0.68 14.77 14.47
CA HIS A 328 1.71 14.73 15.50
C HIS A 328 1.16 15.32 16.81
N PRO A 329 1.40 14.71 18.00
CA PRO A 329 0.83 15.16 19.26
C PRO A 329 1.30 16.56 19.67
N GLU A 330 2.56 16.89 19.39
CA GLU A 330 3.11 18.24 19.66
C GLU A 330 2.91 19.21 18.49
N VAL A 331 3.35 18.86 17.27
CA VAL A 331 3.18 19.67 16.06
C VAL A 331 1.82 19.38 15.40
N GLY A 332 0.74 19.83 16.04
CA GLY A 332 -0.64 19.38 15.74
C GLY A 332 -1.15 19.65 14.32
N ASN A 333 -0.50 20.52 13.54
CA ASN A 333 -0.85 20.75 12.14
C ASN A 333 0.00 19.96 11.13
N PHE A 334 0.90 19.09 11.61
CA PHE A 334 1.63 18.14 10.78
C PHE A 334 0.98 16.76 10.93
N VAL A 335 0.47 16.21 9.81
CA VAL A 335 -0.34 15.00 9.78
C VAL A 335 0.35 13.91 8.97
N PHE A 336 0.42 12.70 9.52
CA PHE A 336 1.04 11.54 8.88
C PHE A 336 0.00 10.73 8.09
N ALA A 337 0.42 10.22 6.93
CA ALA A 337 -0.32 9.30 6.08
C ALA A 337 0.68 8.45 5.26
N ASN A 338 1.45 7.61 5.94
CA ASN A 338 2.60 6.90 5.37
C ASN A 338 2.99 5.66 6.21
N GLY A 339 4.08 4.99 5.83
CA GLY A 339 4.62 3.84 6.58
C GLY A 339 3.87 2.54 6.31
N PHE A 340 3.21 2.42 5.16
CA PHE A 340 2.31 1.30 4.87
C PHE A 340 3.01 0.00 4.51
N SER A 341 4.36 -0.04 4.42
CA SER A 341 5.15 -1.26 4.22
C SER A 341 4.55 -2.31 3.26
N GLY A 342 4.04 -1.87 2.10
CA GLY A 342 3.52 -2.76 1.05
C GLY A 342 2.00 -2.88 0.94
N HIS A 343 1.20 -2.30 1.85
CA HIS A 343 -0.27 -2.30 1.77
C HIS A 343 -0.91 -0.92 1.53
N GLY A 344 -0.11 0.10 1.19
CA GLY A 344 -0.59 1.49 1.05
C GLY A 344 -1.64 1.69 -0.04
N LEU A 345 -1.53 1.00 -1.18
CA LEU A 345 -2.47 1.18 -2.29
C LEU A 345 -3.91 0.80 -1.91
N GLN A 346 -4.10 -0.37 -1.29
CA GLN A 346 -5.43 -0.84 -0.90
C GLN A 346 -6.00 -0.08 0.31
N GLN A 347 -5.16 0.56 1.12
CA GLN A 347 -5.64 1.30 2.30
C GLN A 347 -5.80 2.80 2.04
N ALA A 348 -5.21 3.33 0.97
CA ALA A 348 -5.23 4.75 0.64
C ALA A 348 -6.65 5.36 0.58
N PRO A 349 -7.68 4.71 0.00
CA PRO A 349 -9.04 5.24 0.05
C PRO A 349 -9.57 5.40 1.48
N ALA A 350 -9.41 4.37 2.32
CA ALA A 350 -9.86 4.41 3.71
C ALA A 350 -9.10 5.46 4.55
N VAL A 351 -7.78 5.56 4.38
CA VAL A 351 -6.98 6.58 5.06
C VAL A 351 -7.36 8.00 4.60
N GLY A 352 -7.61 8.18 3.31
CA GLY A 352 -8.07 9.47 2.79
C GLY A 352 -9.39 9.90 3.40
N LYS A 353 -10.36 8.99 3.50
CA LYS A 353 -11.63 9.22 4.19
C LYS A 353 -11.43 9.55 5.66
N ALA A 354 -10.67 8.73 6.39
CA ALA A 354 -10.44 8.91 7.82
C ALA A 354 -9.76 10.25 8.14
N LEU A 355 -8.71 10.62 7.38
CA LEU A 355 -8.02 11.89 7.60
C LEU A 355 -8.84 13.10 7.15
N ALA A 356 -9.63 12.99 6.09
CA ALA A 356 -10.56 14.06 5.72
C ALA A 356 -11.59 14.32 6.81
N GLU A 357 -12.16 13.25 7.38
CA GLU A 357 -13.08 13.37 8.51
C GLU A 357 -12.40 13.99 9.73
N PHE A 358 -11.18 13.56 10.05
CA PHE A 358 -10.42 14.11 11.15
C PHE A 358 -10.16 15.61 10.98
N LEU A 359 -9.74 16.03 9.79
CA LEU A 359 -9.38 17.42 9.48
C LEU A 359 -10.60 18.35 9.43
N VAL A 360 -11.75 17.87 8.97
CA VAL A 360 -12.98 18.68 8.85
C VAL A 360 -13.78 18.67 10.15
N HIS A 361 -13.84 17.53 10.83
CA HIS A 361 -14.78 17.29 11.93
C HIS A 361 -14.11 17.10 13.29
N GLY A 362 -12.77 17.05 13.37
CA GLY A 362 -12.01 16.88 14.60
C GLY A 362 -11.94 15.44 15.13
N GLY A 363 -12.34 14.44 14.33
CA GLY A 363 -12.25 13.03 14.71
C GLY A 363 -12.60 12.06 13.58
N TYR A 364 -12.17 10.81 13.72
CA TYR A 364 -12.53 9.72 12.82
C TYR A 364 -14.01 9.34 12.99
N ARG A 365 -14.74 9.11 11.88
CA ARG A 365 -16.18 8.76 11.94
C ARG A 365 -16.50 7.45 11.26
N THR A 366 -15.88 7.16 10.12
CA THR A 366 -16.18 5.96 9.32
C THR A 366 -15.23 4.80 9.65
N VAL A 367 -13.92 5.06 9.68
CA VAL A 367 -12.92 4.08 10.09
C VAL A 367 -12.02 4.72 11.14
N ASP A 368 -11.94 4.07 12.32
CA ASP A 368 -11.08 4.54 13.40
C ASP A 368 -9.61 4.18 13.12
N CYS A 369 -8.78 5.21 12.94
CA CYS A 369 -7.35 5.08 12.72
C CYS A 369 -6.51 5.38 13.98
N SER A 370 -7.12 5.48 15.17
CA SER A 370 -6.41 5.90 16.39
C SER A 370 -5.25 4.98 16.76
N ALA A 371 -5.37 3.68 16.46
CA ALA A 371 -4.31 2.68 16.71
C ALA A 371 -3.03 2.94 15.89
N PHE A 372 -3.13 3.67 14.78
CA PHE A 372 -2.00 4.02 13.90
C PHE A 372 -1.32 5.35 14.27
N GLY A 373 -1.78 6.03 15.33
CA GLY A 373 -1.30 7.35 15.75
C GLY A 373 0.20 7.41 16.07
N TYR A 374 0.80 8.59 15.88
CA TYR A 374 2.24 8.80 16.07
C TYR A 374 2.71 8.59 17.51
N GLU A 375 1.82 8.68 18.51
CA GLU A 375 2.13 8.43 19.92
C GLU A 375 2.75 7.04 20.14
N ARG A 376 2.37 6.05 19.34
CA ARG A 376 2.97 4.71 19.41
C ARG A 376 4.43 4.72 18.94
N ILE A 377 4.76 5.54 17.94
CA ILE A 377 6.12 5.73 17.42
C ILE A 377 6.98 6.40 18.49
N ALA A 378 6.50 7.52 19.05
CA ALA A 378 7.19 8.25 20.11
C ALA A 378 7.44 7.38 21.36
N ALA A 379 6.51 6.48 21.67
CA ALA A 379 6.62 5.55 22.80
C ALA A 379 7.40 4.25 22.47
N GLY A 380 7.85 4.05 21.23
CA GLY A 380 8.50 2.80 20.80
C GLY A 380 7.61 1.56 20.93
N ARG A 381 6.29 1.72 20.82
CA ARG A 381 5.30 0.64 20.95
C ARG A 381 4.90 0.12 19.56
N PRO A 382 5.36 -1.08 19.16
CA PRO A 382 5.02 -1.64 17.87
C PRO A 382 3.55 -2.09 17.82
N PHE A 383 2.92 -1.88 16.67
CA PHE A 383 1.60 -2.37 16.29
C PHE A 383 1.75 -3.27 15.06
N ARG A 384 2.45 -4.39 15.26
CA ARG A 384 2.98 -5.23 14.20
C ARG A 384 1.95 -6.20 13.64
N GLU A 385 1.88 -6.26 12.32
CA GLU A 385 1.16 -7.31 11.59
C GLU A 385 1.94 -8.63 11.59
N LEU A 386 1.22 -9.75 11.71
CA LEU A 386 1.74 -11.10 11.57
C LEU A 386 1.41 -11.65 10.18
N ASN A 387 2.41 -12.21 9.49
CA ASN A 387 2.32 -12.73 8.12
C ASN A 387 2.00 -11.65 7.06
N VAL A 388 2.78 -10.56 7.05
CA VAL A 388 2.83 -9.61 5.93
C VAL A 388 3.67 -10.20 4.79
N ILE A 389 3.25 -9.95 3.55
CA ILE A 389 3.88 -10.37 2.30
C ILE A 389 4.95 -9.35 1.90
#